data_AF-A0A2W5YJ49-F1
#
_entry.id   AF-A0A2W5YJ49-F1
#
_cell.length_a   1.000
_cell.length_b   1.000
_cell.length_c   1.000
_cell.angle_alpha   90.00
_cell.angle_beta   90.00
_cell.angle_gamma   90.00
#
_symmetry.space_group_name_H-M   'P 1'
#
loop_
_entity.id
_entity.type
_entity.pdbx_description
1 polymer ?
#
loop_
_entity_poly.entity_id
_entity_poly.type
_entity_poly.pdbx_seq_one_letter_code
_entity_poly.pdbx_strand_id
1 'polypeptide(L)'
;MILPKVRDPRFITVRRGGTLSHADHHFLAVWAADCAEHVLHLFEQERPDDGRPRRAIELGRAWTRGEVAMTQARTAAGHANAAARDLSGAARHAAYAAGQAAAVAHVAAHELGAAAYAIRAVRASAAEGDRAEAGRHECSWQRDRLPSEIRELVLDDQRLRNDLCWWVFDC
;
A
#
# COMPACT_ATOMS: atom_id res chain seq x y z
N MET A 1 2.72 13.76 -1.60
CA MET A 1 3.61 12.68 -1.12
C MET A 1 3.02 12.19 0.21
N ILE A 2 2.70 10.90 0.34
CA ILE A 2 2.02 10.32 1.54
C ILE A 2 2.99 10.11 2.73
N LEU A 3 4.30 10.20 2.47
CA LEU A 3 5.30 10.15 3.53
C LEU A 3 5.37 11.49 4.28
N PRO A 4 5.31 11.48 5.63
CA PRO A 4 5.40 12.69 6.43
C PRO A 4 6.80 13.31 6.36
N LYS A 5 6.89 14.62 6.60
CA LYS A 5 8.18 15.33 6.68
C LYS A 5 9.02 14.84 7.87
N VAL A 6 8.36 14.65 9.01
CA VAL A 6 8.96 14.08 10.22
C VAL A 6 8.69 12.58 10.20
N ARG A 7 9.75 11.78 10.25
CA ARG A 7 9.63 10.32 10.23
C ARG A 7 9.30 9.80 11.62
N ASP A 8 8.33 8.91 11.71
CA ASP A 8 8.02 8.17 12.92
C ASP A 8 9.06 7.05 13.13
N PRO A 9 9.81 7.04 14.26
CA PRO A 9 10.77 5.98 14.57
C PRO A 9 10.18 4.56 14.58
N ARG A 10 8.87 4.42 14.82
CA ARG A 10 8.14 3.14 14.79
C ARG A 10 8.07 2.51 13.40
N PHE A 11 8.32 3.28 12.34
CA PHE A 11 8.43 2.79 10.96
C PHE A 11 9.87 2.75 10.44
N ILE A 12 10.86 2.88 11.33
CA ILE A 12 12.28 2.77 11.02
C ILE A 12 12.82 1.52 11.71
N THR A 13 13.50 0.66 10.95
CA THR A 13 14.08 -0.58 11.49
C THR A 13 15.12 -0.30 12.57
N VAL A 14 15.25 -1.17 13.57
CA VAL A 14 16.28 -1.07 14.64
C VAL A 14 17.69 -0.80 14.09
N ARG A 15 18.10 -1.51 13.03
CA ARG A 15 19.40 -1.32 12.35
C ARG A 15 19.63 0.08 11.74
N ARG A 16 18.57 0.90 11.62
CA ARG A 16 18.59 2.28 11.11
C ARG A 16 18.24 3.30 12.18
N GLY A 17 18.27 2.91 13.47
CA GLY A 17 18.05 3.81 14.61
C GLY A 17 16.58 4.06 14.98
N GLY A 18 15.65 3.23 14.50
CA GLY A 18 14.25 3.26 14.95
C GLY A 18 13.89 2.10 15.87
N THR A 19 12.60 1.80 15.99
CA THR A 19 12.08 0.75 16.89
C THR A 19 11.40 -0.42 16.17
N LEU A 20 11.26 -0.36 14.84
CA LEU A 20 10.58 -1.41 14.07
C LEU A 20 11.42 -2.68 14.02
N SER A 21 10.85 -3.80 14.46
CA SER A 21 11.50 -5.11 14.33
C SER A 21 11.50 -5.56 12.86
N HIS A 22 12.36 -6.52 12.52
CA HIS A 22 12.36 -7.08 11.16
C HIS A 22 11.07 -7.85 10.86
N ALA A 23 10.50 -8.53 11.86
CA ALA A 23 9.24 -9.27 11.73
C ALA A 23 8.07 -8.32 11.48
N ASP A 24 7.97 -7.23 12.24
CA ASP A 24 6.91 -6.23 12.06
C ASP A 24 7.03 -5.53 10.70
N HIS A 25 8.27 -5.28 10.23
CA HIS A 25 8.48 -4.75 8.88
C HIS A 25 7.96 -5.71 7.80
N HIS A 26 8.14 -7.02 7.98
CA HIS A 26 7.57 -8.02 7.08
C HIS A 26 6.04 -8.08 7.17
N PHE A 27 5.46 -8.00 8.37
CA PHE A 27 3.99 -7.93 8.53
C PHE A 27 3.40 -6.72 7.81
N LEU A 28 4.02 -5.54 7.93
CA LEU A 28 3.60 -4.34 7.21
C LEU A 28 3.67 -4.53 5.69
N ALA A 29 4.71 -5.18 5.18
CA ALA A 29 4.87 -5.43 3.75
C ALA A 29 3.84 -6.44 3.22
N VAL A 30 3.54 -7.50 3.97
CA VAL A 30 2.52 -8.49 3.60
C VAL A 30 1.13 -7.85 3.61
N TRP A 31 0.78 -7.11 4.67
CA TRP A 31 -0.52 -6.43 4.74
C TRP A 31 -0.68 -5.39 3.63
N ALA A 32 0.34 -4.58 3.36
CA ALA A 32 0.31 -3.62 2.26
C ALA A 32 0.13 -4.30 0.88
N ALA A 33 0.75 -5.48 0.70
CA ALA A 33 0.57 -6.30 -0.49
C ALA A 33 -0.86 -6.86 -0.59
N ASP A 34 -1.48 -7.29 0.52
CA ASP A 34 -2.88 -7.72 0.56
C ASP A 34 -3.83 -6.59 0.14
N CYS A 35 -3.64 -5.38 0.66
CA CYS A 35 -4.41 -4.20 0.29
C CYS A 35 -4.29 -3.88 -1.21
N ALA A 36 -3.06 -3.90 -1.75
CA ALA A 36 -2.83 -3.62 -3.17
C ALA A 36 -3.37 -4.73 -4.08
N GLU A 37 -3.26 -6.00 -3.68
CA GLU A 37 -3.74 -7.15 -4.45
C GLU A 37 -5.27 -7.17 -4.55
N HIS A 38 -5.99 -6.77 -3.50
CA HIS A 38 -7.46 -6.74 -3.50
C HIS A 38 -8.02 -5.86 -4.64
N VAL A 39 -7.34 -4.76 -4.94
CA VAL A 39 -7.75 -3.79 -5.96
C VAL A 39 -7.03 -3.96 -7.30
N LEU A 40 -6.09 -4.91 -7.41
CA LEU A 40 -5.26 -5.09 -8.60
C LEU A 40 -6.08 -5.33 -9.88
N HIS A 41 -7.20 -6.04 -9.75
CA HIS A 41 -8.11 -6.33 -10.86
C HIS A 41 -8.60 -5.06 -11.59
N LEU A 42 -8.71 -3.92 -10.88
CA LEU A 42 -9.11 -2.63 -11.48
C LEU A 42 -8.08 -2.12 -12.47
N PHE A 43 -6.79 -2.43 -12.25
CA PHE A 43 -5.75 -2.13 -13.22
C PHE A 43 -5.76 -3.12 -14.38
N GLU A 44 -5.86 -4.42 -14.07
CA GLU A 44 -5.75 -5.49 -15.08
C GLU A 44 -6.90 -5.49 -16.09
N GLN A 45 -8.09 -5.00 -15.70
CA GLN A 45 -9.20 -4.80 -16.62
C GLN A 45 -8.90 -3.71 -17.68
N GLU A 46 -8.15 -2.67 -17.31
CA GLU A 46 -7.83 -1.55 -18.23
C GLU A 46 -6.52 -1.78 -19.00
N ARG A 47 -5.60 -2.57 -18.44
CA ARG A 47 -4.28 -2.90 -19.00
C ARG A 47 -3.92 -4.38 -18.79
N PRO A 48 -4.62 -5.32 -19.46
CA PRO A 48 -4.45 -6.77 -19.23
C PRO A 48 -3.04 -7.28 -19.56
N ASP A 49 -2.35 -6.65 -20.51
CA ASP A 49 -1.02 -7.05 -20.96
C ASP A 49 0.13 -6.39 -20.16
N ASP A 50 -0.19 -5.52 -19.19
CA ASP A 50 0.81 -4.83 -18.37
C ASP A 50 0.97 -5.48 -16.98
N GLY A 51 1.88 -6.44 -16.87
CA GLY A 51 2.13 -7.14 -15.61
C GLY A 51 2.86 -6.33 -14.53
N ARG A 52 3.20 -5.05 -14.75
CA ARG A 52 4.07 -4.28 -13.82
C ARG A 52 3.50 -4.16 -12.40
N PRO A 53 2.21 -3.82 -12.17
CA PRO A 53 1.66 -3.75 -10.82
C PRO A 53 1.61 -5.11 -10.10
N ARG A 54 1.15 -6.16 -10.79
CA ARG A 54 1.17 -7.53 -10.25
C ARG A 54 2.58 -7.93 -9.81
N ARG A 55 3.56 -7.70 -10.69
CA ARG A 55 4.97 -8.00 -10.41
C ARG A 55 5.51 -7.24 -9.21
N ALA A 56 5.08 -6.00 -8.98
CA ALA A 56 5.48 -5.22 -7.81
C ALA A 56 4.97 -5.85 -6.51
N ILE A 57 3.69 -6.24 -6.46
CA ILE A 57 3.09 -6.93 -5.30
C ILE A 57 3.84 -8.24 -5.01
N GLU A 58 4.05 -9.07 -6.04
CA GLU A 58 4.78 -10.33 -5.91
C GLU A 58 6.20 -10.14 -5.36
N LEU A 59 6.93 -9.13 -5.86
CA LEU A 59 8.28 -8.84 -5.39
C LEU A 59 8.32 -8.25 -3.98
N GLY A 60 7.28 -7.51 -3.58
CA GLY A 60 7.08 -7.10 -2.19
C GLY A 60 6.95 -8.31 -1.26
N ARG A 61 6.14 -9.32 -1.64
CA ARG A 61 6.01 -10.57 -0.89
C ARG A 61 7.28 -11.44 -0.95
N ALA A 62 7.95 -11.51 -2.10
CA ALA A 62 9.19 -12.28 -2.25
C ALA A 62 10.31 -11.72 -1.35
N TRP A 63 10.35 -10.40 -1.17
CA TRP A 63 11.31 -9.77 -0.26
C TRP A 63 11.12 -10.22 1.20
N THR A 64 9.87 -10.35 1.68
CA THR A 64 9.61 -10.81 3.06
C THR A 64 10.02 -12.27 3.30
N ARG A 65 10.13 -13.06 2.22
CA ARG A 65 10.65 -14.44 2.25
C ARG A 65 12.17 -14.53 2.03
N GLY A 66 12.85 -13.41 1.80
CA GLY A 66 14.29 -13.37 1.53
C GLY A 66 14.70 -13.83 0.13
N GLU A 67 13.74 -13.95 -0.80
CA GLU A 67 13.98 -14.45 -2.16
C GLU A 67 14.56 -13.39 -3.10
N VAL A 68 14.34 -12.11 -2.80
CA VAL A 68 14.84 -10.98 -3.59
C VAL A 68 15.42 -9.90 -2.69
N ALA A 69 16.38 -9.14 -3.22
CA ALA A 69 16.92 -7.99 -2.53
C ALA A 69 15.89 -6.84 -2.45
N MET A 70 16.00 -6.02 -1.40
CA MET A 70 15.18 -4.81 -1.25
C MET A 70 15.23 -3.91 -2.49
N THR A 71 16.40 -3.80 -3.14
CA THR A 71 16.57 -2.99 -4.35
C THR A 71 15.73 -3.49 -5.52
N GLN A 72 15.52 -4.80 -5.65
CA GLN A 72 14.66 -5.38 -6.70
C GLN A 72 13.19 -5.03 -6.44
N ALA A 73 12.71 -5.14 -5.20
CA ALA A 73 11.35 -4.72 -4.82
C ALA A 73 11.16 -3.21 -5.05
N ARG A 74 12.13 -2.39 -4.66
CA ARG A 74 12.11 -0.92 -4.91
C ARG A 74 12.09 -0.57 -6.40
N THR A 75 12.83 -1.30 -7.23
CA THR A 75 12.79 -1.09 -8.69
C THR A 75 11.42 -1.45 -9.26
N ALA A 76 10.82 -2.56 -8.81
CA ALA A 76 9.47 -2.94 -9.21
C ALA A 76 8.41 -1.91 -8.80
N ALA A 77 8.55 -1.31 -7.61
CA ALA A 77 7.73 -0.18 -7.19
C ALA A 77 7.77 0.98 -8.20
N GLY A 78 8.97 1.32 -8.69
CA GLY A 78 9.17 2.32 -9.74
C GLY A 78 8.46 1.96 -11.05
N HIS A 79 8.49 0.69 -11.44
CA HIS A 79 7.80 0.20 -12.65
C HIS A 79 6.28 0.26 -12.51
N ALA A 80 5.71 -0.12 -11.36
CA ALA A 80 4.27 0.03 -11.09
C ALA A 80 3.84 1.51 -11.12
N ASN A 81 4.64 2.40 -10.53
CA ASN A 81 4.39 3.85 -10.59
C ASN A 81 4.46 4.40 -12.03
N ALA A 82 5.33 3.82 -12.87
CA ALA A 82 5.41 4.18 -14.29
C ALA A 82 4.17 3.71 -15.07
N ALA A 83 3.62 2.53 -14.75
CA ALA A 83 2.39 2.02 -15.34
C ALA A 83 1.17 2.91 -15.05
N ALA A 84 1.17 3.57 -13.89
CA ALA A 84 0.10 4.49 -13.49
C ALA A 84 0.12 5.86 -14.20
N ARG A 85 1.23 6.23 -14.89
CA ARG A 85 1.47 7.60 -15.36
C ARG A 85 0.41 8.10 -16.34
N ASP A 86 0.04 7.28 -17.30
CA ASP A 86 -0.87 7.68 -18.39
C ASP A 86 -2.33 7.29 -18.11
N LEU A 87 -2.60 6.76 -16.92
CA LEU A 87 -3.94 6.32 -16.50
C LEU A 87 -4.65 7.40 -15.67
N SER A 88 -5.94 7.20 -15.45
CA SER A 88 -6.74 7.97 -14.49
C SER A 88 -7.66 7.03 -13.70
N GLY A 89 -8.38 7.55 -12.72
CA GLY A 89 -9.40 6.78 -12.00
C GLY A 89 -8.85 5.54 -11.27
N ALA A 90 -9.65 4.47 -11.27
CA ALA A 90 -9.43 3.26 -10.49
C ALA A 90 -8.11 2.55 -10.81
N ALA A 91 -7.82 2.32 -12.10
CA ALA A 91 -6.61 1.64 -12.54
C ALA A 91 -5.33 2.36 -12.10
N ARG A 92 -5.29 3.70 -12.25
CA ARG A 92 -4.16 4.52 -11.78
C ARG A 92 -3.91 4.32 -10.29
N HIS A 93 -4.96 4.37 -9.47
CA HIS A 93 -4.81 4.22 -8.02
C HIS A 93 -4.39 2.80 -7.64
N ALA A 94 -4.93 1.77 -8.29
CA ALA A 94 -4.50 0.38 -8.07
C ALA A 94 -3.01 0.18 -8.38
N ALA A 95 -2.50 0.74 -9.50
CA ALA A 95 -1.07 0.71 -9.81
C ALA A 95 -0.21 1.47 -8.79
N TYR A 96 -0.67 2.62 -8.29
CA TYR A 96 0.01 3.31 -7.19
C TYR A 96 -0.01 2.49 -5.90
N ALA A 97 -1.11 1.82 -5.56
CA ALA A 97 -1.19 0.94 -4.40
C ALA A 97 -0.13 -0.17 -4.48
N ALA A 98 -0.02 -0.84 -5.64
CA ALA A 98 1.01 -1.86 -5.89
C ALA A 98 2.44 -1.29 -5.77
N GLY A 99 2.67 -0.09 -6.31
CA GLY A 99 3.96 0.61 -6.18
C GLY A 99 4.32 0.90 -4.72
N GLN A 100 3.37 1.39 -3.92
CA GLN A 100 3.59 1.63 -2.49
C GLN A 100 3.85 0.32 -1.73
N ALA A 101 3.09 -0.75 -2.01
CA ALA A 101 3.27 -2.04 -1.36
C ALA A 101 4.70 -2.60 -1.57
N ALA A 102 5.20 -2.55 -2.81
CA ALA A 102 6.57 -2.97 -3.10
C ALA A 102 7.64 -2.06 -2.45
N ALA A 103 7.34 -0.76 -2.30
CA ALA A 103 8.26 0.20 -1.68
C ALA A 103 8.39 0.02 -0.15
N VAL A 104 7.47 -0.71 0.51
CA VAL A 104 7.56 -1.03 1.93
C VAL A 104 8.91 -1.69 2.26
N ALA A 105 9.41 -2.58 1.39
CA ALA A 105 10.73 -3.21 1.55
C ALA A 105 11.87 -2.19 1.80
N HIS A 106 11.77 -1.00 1.21
CA HIS A 106 12.75 0.07 1.36
C HIS A 106 12.48 0.96 2.57
N VAL A 107 11.22 1.37 2.76
CA VAL A 107 10.74 2.25 3.85
C VAL A 107 9.37 1.79 4.32
N ALA A 108 9.25 1.36 5.58
CA ALA A 108 8.04 0.72 6.10
C ALA A 108 6.78 1.61 6.03
N ALA A 109 6.94 2.93 6.20
CA ALA A 109 5.85 3.91 6.17
C ALA A 109 5.10 4.01 4.82
N HIS A 110 5.58 3.33 3.77
CA HIS A 110 4.83 3.16 2.52
C HIS A 110 3.58 2.27 2.66
N GLU A 111 3.46 1.50 3.74
CA GLU A 111 2.29 0.65 4.03
C GLU A 111 0.98 1.42 3.89
N LEU A 112 0.94 2.62 4.48
CA LEU A 112 -0.27 3.43 4.50
C LEU A 112 -0.59 3.99 3.13
N GLY A 113 0.43 4.22 2.31
CA GLY A 113 0.25 4.60 0.92
C GLY A 113 -0.43 3.51 0.10
N ALA A 114 -0.08 2.23 0.33
CA ALA A 114 -0.71 1.11 -0.36
C ALA A 114 -2.19 1.03 -0.02
N ALA A 115 -2.52 1.06 1.26
CA ALA A 115 -3.89 1.04 1.78
C ALA A 115 -4.72 2.23 1.29
N ALA A 116 -4.19 3.46 1.40
CA ALA A 116 -4.89 4.68 1.00
C ALA A 116 -5.19 4.70 -0.51
N TYR A 117 -4.23 4.32 -1.36
CA TYR A 117 -4.48 4.24 -2.80
C TYR A 117 -5.45 3.12 -3.16
N ALA A 118 -5.45 1.99 -2.45
CA ALA A 118 -6.44 0.93 -2.65
C ALA A 118 -7.86 1.43 -2.35
N ILE A 119 -8.07 2.14 -1.24
CA ILE A 119 -9.37 2.78 -0.94
C ILE A 119 -9.76 3.76 -2.07
N ARG A 120 -8.82 4.58 -2.57
CA ARG A 120 -9.09 5.47 -3.69
C ARG A 120 -9.38 4.76 -5.00
N ALA A 121 -8.84 3.56 -5.22
CA ALA A 121 -9.14 2.75 -6.39
C ALA A 121 -10.60 2.30 -6.36
N VAL A 122 -11.05 1.75 -5.24
CA VAL A 122 -12.45 1.31 -5.03
C VAL A 122 -13.42 2.49 -5.09
N ARG A 123 -13.09 3.63 -4.47
CA ARG A 123 -13.89 4.86 -4.59
C ARG A 123 -14.04 5.31 -6.04
N ALA A 124 -12.98 5.18 -6.85
CA ALA A 124 -12.99 5.61 -8.24
C ALA A 124 -13.68 4.62 -9.19
N SER A 125 -13.86 3.35 -8.80
CA SER A 125 -14.62 2.37 -9.58
C SER A 125 -16.12 2.39 -9.30
N ALA A 126 -16.56 3.01 -8.19
CA ALA A 126 -17.95 3.10 -7.80
C ALA A 126 -18.68 4.28 -8.46
N ALA A 127 -20.01 4.15 -8.58
CA ALA A 127 -20.91 5.25 -8.94
C ALA A 127 -20.80 6.41 -7.93
N GLU A 128 -21.07 7.64 -8.35
CA GLU A 128 -20.86 8.86 -7.55
C GLU A 128 -21.50 8.80 -6.15
N GLY A 129 -22.75 8.32 -6.06
CA GLY A 129 -23.48 8.20 -4.80
C GLY A 129 -22.91 7.14 -3.83
N ASP A 130 -22.19 6.15 -4.35
CA ASP A 130 -21.73 4.99 -3.58
C ASP A 130 -20.24 5.06 -3.22
N ARG A 131 -19.50 6.06 -3.73
CA ARG A 131 -18.05 6.15 -3.53
C ARG A 131 -17.66 6.15 -2.06
N ALA A 132 -18.34 6.94 -1.23
CA ALA A 132 -18.05 7.02 0.19
C ALA A 132 -18.20 5.65 0.89
N GLU A 133 -19.29 4.93 0.58
CA GLU A 133 -19.55 3.60 1.14
C GLU A 133 -18.55 2.56 0.66
N ALA A 134 -18.27 2.54 -0.65
CA ALA A 134 -17.28 1.64 -1.23
C ALA A 134 -15.91 1.80 -0.58
N GLY A 135 -15.52 3.04 -0.27
CA GLY A 135 -14.27 3.31 0.46
C GLY A 135 -14.30 2.85 1.93
N ARG A 136 -15.43 3.00 2.64
CA ARG A 136 -15.57 2.48 4.01
C ARG A 136 -15.49 0.96 4.05
N HIS A 137 -16.13 0.29 3.10
CA HIS A 137 -16.05 -1.17 2.96
C HIS A 137 -14.63 -1.65 2.73
N GLU A 138 -13.89 -1.01 1.80
CA GLU A 138 -12.49 -1.34 1.56
C GLU A 138 -11.63 -1.11 2.81
N CYS A 139 -11.81 0.02 3.50
CA CYS A 139 -11.10 0.28 4.74
C CYS A 139 -11.39 -0.75 5.85
N SER A 140 -12.66 -1.13 6.06
CA SER A 140 -13.03 -2.16 7.03
C SER A 140 -12.37 -3.48 6.68
N TRP A 141 -12.41 -3.88 5.39
CA TRP A 141 -11.75 -5.08 4.91
C TRP A 141 -10.24 -5.06 5.19
N GLN A 142 -9.56 -3.93 4.95
CA GLN A 142 -8.13 -3.78 5.25
C GLN A 142 -7.85 -3.93 6.76
N ARG A 143 -8.70 -3.35 7.62
CA ARG A 143 -8.57 -3.47 9.09
C ARG A 143 -8.84 -4.89 9.58
N ASP A 144 -9.72 -5.64 8.93
CA ASP A 144 -9.99 -7.04 9.26
C ASP A 144 -8.81 -7.95 8.91
N ARG A 145 -7.98 -7.54 7.94
CA ARG A 145 -6.76 -8.26 7.52
C ARG A 145 -5.51 -7.90 8.30
N LEU A 146 -5.56 -6.93 9.21
CA LEU A 146 -4.39 -6.56 10.02
C LEU A 146 -3.98 -7.69 10.98
N PRO A 147 -2.73 -8.18 10.91
CA PRO A 147 -2.15 -9.03 11.95
C PRO A 147 -2.18 -8.33 13.31
N SER A 148 -2.39 -9.09 14.38
CA SER A 148 -2.46 -8.56 15.75
C SER A 148 -1.22 -7.77 16.16
N GLU A 149 -0.06 -8.18 15.67
CA GLU A 149 1.28 -7.69 16.00
C GLU A 149 1.48 -6.24 15.54
N ILE A 150 0.87 -5.86 14.41
CA ILE A 150 0.99 -4.53 13.81
C ILE A 150 -0.31 -3.72 13.85
N ARG A 151 -1.42 -4.29 14.36
CA ARG A 151 -2.74 -3.67 14.35
C ARG A 151 -2.74 -2.28 14.99
N GLU A 152 -2.30 -2.17 16.23
CA GLU A 152 -2.28 -0.88 16.95
C GLU A 152 -1.34 0.13 16.28
N LEU A 153 -0.20 -0.33 15.76
CA LEU A 153 0.75 0.53 15.04
C LEU A 153 0.10 1.15 13.80
N VAL A 154 -0.55 0.32 12.97
CA VAL A 154 -1.18 0.79 11.72
C VAL A 154 -2.41 1.66 12.01
N LEU A 155 -3.25 1.29 12.99
CA LEU A 155 -4.43 2.11 13.33
C LEU A 155 -4.04 3.47 13.90
N ASP A 156 -3.00 3.55 14.73
CA ASP A 156 -2.49 4.83 15.21
C ASP A 156 -1.88 5.66 14.08
N ASP A 157 -1.19 5.03 13.14
CA ASP A 157 -0.62 5.73 11.99
C ASP A 157 -1.68 6.19 10.98
N GLN A 158 -2.75 5.41 10.76
CA GLN A 158 -3.95 5.84 10.03
C GLN A 158 -4.51 7.12 10.64
N ARG A 159 -4.64 7.19 11.97
CA ARG A 159 -5.13 8.37 12.69
C ARG A 159 -4.19 9.57 12.54
N LEU A 160 -2.88 9.36 12.66
CA LEU A 160 -1.88 10.43 12.63
C LEU A 160 -1.62 11.01 11.24
N ARG A 161 -1.75 10.21 10.18
CA ARG A 161 -1.43 10.59 8.80
C ARG A 161 -2.65 10.64 7.88
N ASN A 162 -3.86 10.63 8.42
CA ASN A 162 -5.08 10.58 7.61
C ASN A 162 -5.21 11.80 6.68
N ASP A 163 -4.79 12.97 7.13
CA ASP A 163 -4.77 14.21 6.35
C ASP A 163 -3.89 14.09 5.09
N LEU A 164 -2.72 13.45 5.21
CA LEU A 164 -1.83 13.12 4.09
C LEU A 164 -2.43 12.07 3.14
N CYS A 165 -3.40 11.30 3.64
CA CYS A 165 -4.10 10.23 2.94
C CYS A 165 -5.53 10.64 2.54
N TRP A 166 -5.84 11.93 2.46
CA TRP A 166 -7.15 12.44 2.01
C TRP A 166 -8.34 11.96 2.85
N TRP A 167 -8.13 11.73 4.15
CA TRP A 167 -9.17 11.30 5.09
C TRP A 167 -9.85 9.98 4.68
N VAL A 168 -9.13 9.13 3.94
CA VAL A 168 -9.68 7.85 3.45
C VAL A 168 -9.88 6.81 4.56
N PHE A 169 -9.24 7.00 5.71
CA PHE A 169 -9.36 6.10 6.86
C PHE A 169 -10.46 6.50 7.86
N ASP A 170 -11.33 7.45 7.50
CA ASP A 170 -12.57 7.76 8.23
C ASP A 170 -13.65 6.71 7.90
N CYS A 171 -13.43 5.55 8.50
CA CYS A 171 -14.25 4.35 8.54
C CYS A 171 -14.68 4.27 10.01
#